data_AF-A0A9E1FEJ8-F1
#
_entry.id   AF-A0A9E1FEJ8-F1
#
_cell.length_a   1.000
_cell.length_b   1.000
_cell.length_c   1.000
_cell.angle_alpha   90.00
_cell.angle_beta   90.00
_cell.angle_gamma   90.00
#
_symmetry.space_group_name_H-M   'P 1'
#
loop_
_entity.id
_entity.type
_entity.pdbx_description
1 polymer ?
#
loop_
_entity_poly.entity_id
_entity_poly.type
_entity_poly.pdbx_seq_one_letter_code
_entity_poly.pdbx_strand_id
1 'polypeptide(L)'
;MLDLFNQHNIFEFIKFFILYFTEISLLFFCVSFLVFIVSEKFSQKLKKHLISTKISSFIKAFLVGAITPFCSCSTIPLLNGFLKSGVSLGVSSVFLLSSPLVNPVILTLLFMSFGFKFSIIYFTVIFISSLAFGLLLSKADQNLFLKDDFLKPKFSPNNP
;
A
#
# COMPACT_ATOMS: atom_id res chain seq x y z
N MET A 1 5.79 33.41 8.39
CA MET A 1 6.15 31.96 8.27
C MET A 1 7.20 31.72 7.18
N LEU A 2 7.55 32.73 6.37
CA LEU A 2 8.57 32.71 5.31
C LEU A 2 9.90 33.43 5.71
N ASP A 3 10.10 33.76 6.99
CA ASP A 3 11.19 34.65 7.46
C ASP A 3 12.27 33.98 8.31
N LEU A 4 12.34 32.63 8.35
CA LEU A 4 13.41 31.90 9.07
C LEU A 4 14.49 31.31 8.15
N PHE A 5 14.56 31.70 6.88
CA PHE A 5 15.37 30.97 5.88
C PHE A 5 16.68 31.64 5.43
N ASN A 6 16.93 32.93 5.67
CA ASN A 6 17.82 33.65 4.75
C ASN A 6 19.32 33.80 5.10
N GLN A 7 19.86 33.31 6.23
CA GLN A 7 21.34 33.29 6.35
C GLN A 7 22.01 32.33 7.35
N HIS A 8 21.32 31.87 8.40
CA HIS A 8 21.96 31.06 9.47
C HIS A 8 21.50 29.58 9.52
N ASN A 9 20.59 29.17 8.62
CA ASN A 9 19.86 27.89 8.73
C ASN A 9 20.08 26.90 7.57
N ILE A 10 20.88 27.23 6.56
CA ILE A 10 21.12 26.34 5.41
C ILE A 10 21.93 25.11 5.84
N PHE A 11 22.93 25.30 6.72
CA PHE A 11 23.76 24.21 7.21
C PHE A 11 22.98 23.23 8.11
N GLU A 12 22.07 23.73 8.94
CA GLU A 12 21.20 22.90 9.77
C GLU A 12 20.15 22.19 8.91
N PHE A 13 19.55 22.89 7.93
CA PHE A 13 18.65 22.26 6.97
C PHE A 13 19.33 21.13 6.18
N ILE A 14 20.57 21.34 5.72
CA ILE A 14 21.35 20.32 5.01
C ILE A 14 21.68 19.14 5.92
N LYS A 15 22.04 19.37 7.18
CA LYS A 15 22.26 18.29 8.15
C LYS A 15 20.99 17.49 8.39
N PHE A 16 19.86 18.16 8.66
CA PHE A 16 18.56 17.48 8.81
C PHE A 16 18.21 16.69 7.56
N PHE A 17 18.34 17.30 6.37
CA PHE A 17 18.05 16.64 5.11
C PHE A 17 18.91 15.39 4.89
N ILE A 18 20.23 15.46 5.11
CA ILE A 18 21.14 14.32 4.97
C ILE A 18 20.85 13.24 6.02
N LEU A 19 20.54 13.62 7.26
CA LEU A 19 20.14 12.68 8.32
C LEU A 19 18.87 11.92 7.94
N TYR A 20 17.80 12.64 7.58
CA TYR A 20 16.54 12.03 7.19
C TYR A 20 16.67 11.21 5.91
N PHE A 21 17.40 11.70 4.91
CA PHE A 21 17.63 10.97 3.67
C PHE A 21 18.38 9.66 3.93
N THR A 22 19.42 9.70 4.77
CA THR A 22 20.19 8.51 5.14
C THR A 22 19.34 7.52 5.92
N GLU A 23 18.56 7.99 6.91
CA GLU A 23 17.68 7.15 7.72
C GLU A 23 16.58 6.49 6.89
N ILE A 24 15.89 7.26 6.05
CA ILE A 24 14.84 6.76 5.15
C ILE A 24 15.45 5.79 4.13
N SER A 25 16.61 6.09 3.57
CA SER A 25 17.26 5.22 2.59
C SER A 25 17.70 3.89 3.22
N LEU A 26 18.23 3.91 4.44
CA LEU A 26 18.62 2.71 5.17
C LEU A 26 17.39 1.87 5.56
N LEU A 27 16.34 2.51 6.08
CA LEU A 27 15.08 1.86 6.41
C LEU A 27 14.39 1.30 5.16
N PHE A 28 14.43 2.03 4.03
CA PHE A 28 13.91 1.58 2.74
C PHE A 28 14.64 0.33 2.23
N PHE A 29 15.97 0.30 2.31
CA PHE A 29 16.76 -0.86 1.88
C PHE A 29 16.45 -2.09 2.75
N CYS A 30 16.37 -1.90 4.07
CA CYS A 30 16.03 -2.94 5.02
C CYS A 30 14.60 -3.49 4.78
N VAL A 31 13.61 -2.61 4.67
CA VAL A 31 12.22 -2.98 4.41
C VAL A 31 12.06 -3.61 3.03
N SER A 32 12.72 -3.11 1.99
CA SER A 32 12.66 -3.70 0.65
C SER A 32 13.26 -5.10 0.61
N PHE A 33 14.39 -5.32 1.29
CA PHE A 33 14.99 -6.65 1.41
C PHE A 33 14.12 -7.59 2.24
N LEU A 34 13.52 -7.09 3.32
CA LEU A 34 12.55 -7.83 4.13
C LEU A 34 11.34 -8.22 3.29
N VAL A 35 10.77 -7.30 2.53
CA VAL A 35 9.61 -7.54 1.64
C VAL A 35 9.97 -8.50 0.52
N PHE A 36 11.20 -8.48 0.00
CA PHE A 36 11.69 -9.46 -0.97
C PHE A 36 11.68 -10.88 -0.39
N ILE A 37 12.23 -11.08 0.82
CA ILE A 37 12.24 -12.38 1.51
C ILE A 37 10.83 -12.82 1.96
N VAL A 38 10.07 -11.89 2.54
CA VAL A 38 8.70 -12.14 3.02
C VAL A 38 7.75 -12.38 1.85
N SER A 39 7.94 -11.75 0.69
CA SER A 39 7.15 -12.04 -0.51
C SER A 39 7.36 -13.46 -1.00
N GLU A 40 8.45 -14.14 -0.68
CA GLU A 40 8.63 -15.54 -1.07
C GLU A 40 7.87 -16.50 -0.12
N LYS A 41 7.92 -16.26 1.20
CA LYS A 41 7.28 -17.10 2.23
C LYS A 41 5.81 -16.77 2.53
N PHE A 42 5.46 -15.49 2.59
CA PHE A 42 4.14 -14.98 3.03
C PHE A 42 3.15 -14.87 1.88
N SER A 43 3.64 -14.77 0.64
CA SER A 43 2.87 -14.89 -0.58
C SER A 43 1.87 -16.04 -0.53
N GLN A 44 2.30 -17.26 -0.23
CA GLN A 44 1.44 -18.44 -0.32
C GLN A 44 0.22 -18.37 0.63
N LYS A 45 0.38 -17.82 1.84
CA LYS A 45 -0.69 -17.73 2.86
C LYS A 45 -1.62 -16.53 2.63
N LEU A 46 -1.07 -15.37 2.28
CA LEU A 46 -1.88 -14.18 1.99
C LEU A 46 -2.65 -14.33 0.66
N LYS A 47 -2.00 -14.90 -0.37
CA LYS A 47 -2.62 -15.17 -1.68
C LYS A 47 -3.81 -16.11 -1.56
N LYS A 48 -3.68 -17.23 -0.84
CA LYS A 48 -4.80 -18.19 -0.68
C LYS A 48 -6.05 -17.56 -0.06
N HIS A 49 -5.87 -16.49 0.70
CA HIS A 49 -6.94 -15.80 1.41
C HIS A 49 -7.43 -14.52 0.72
N LEU A 50 -6.65 -13.94 -0.21
CA LEU A 50 -6.96 -12.74 -1.00
C LEU A 50 -7.36 -13.05 -2.46
N ILE A 51 -7.11 -14.27 -2.97
CA ILE A 51 -7.52 -14.73 -4.31
C ILE A 51 -9.05 -14.84 -4.45
N SER A 52 -9.81 -14.86 -3.35
CA SER A 52 -11.26 -14.94 -3.45
C SER A 52 -11.85 -13.61 -3.97
N THR A 53 -12.74 -13.66 -4.96
CA THR A 53 -13.50 -12.51 -5.50
C THR A 53 -14.56 -11.97 -4.54
N LYS A 54 -14.61 -12.49 -3.30
CA LYS A 54 -15.56 -12.06 -2.28
C LYS A 54 -15.16 -10.70 -1.69
N ILE A 55 -16.16 -9.94 -1.26
CA ILE A 55 -16.01 -8.69 -0.48
C ILE A 55 -15.01 -8.83 0.67
N SER A 56 -14.88 -10.04 1.25
CA SER A 56 -13.93 -10.34 2.33
C SER A 56 -12.47 -10.04 1.97
N SER A 57 -12.07 -10.22 0.71
CA SER A 57 -10.69 -9.94 0.27
C SER A 57 -10.39 -8.45 0.26
N PHE A 58 -11.36 -7.61 -0.11
CA PHE A 58 -11.22 -6.14 -0.07
C PHE A 58 -11.05 -5.64 1.37
N ILE A 59 -11.84 -6.18 2.31
CA ILE A 59 -11.75 -5.83 3.73
C ILE A 59 -10.38 -6.24 4.30
N LYS A 60 -9.91 -7.44 3.96
CA LYS A 60 -8.57 -7.92 4.37
C LYS A 60 -7.46 -7.06 3.78
N ALA A 61 -7.56 -6.70 2.50
CA ALA A 61 -6.61 -5.82 1.84
C ALA A 61 -6.54 -4.43 2.52
N PHE A 62 -7.70 -3.86 2.89
CA PHE A 62 -7.76 -2.62 3.64
C PHE A 62 -7.07 -2.73 5.00
N LEU A 63 -7.36 -3.77 5.80
CA LEU A 63 -6.73 -3.97 7.10
C LEU A 63 -5.20 -4.12 6.99
N VAL A 64 -4.73 -4.89 6.01
CA VAL A 64 -3.29 -5.09 5.78
C VAL A 64 -2.62 -3.80 5.29
N GLY A 65 -3.34 -2.97 4.52
CA GLY A 65 -2.89 -1.65 4.09
C GLY A 65 -2.75 -0.67 5.26
N ALA A 66 -3.72 -0.65 6.17
CA ALA A 66 -3.69 0.17 7.37
C ALA A 66 -2.53 -0.20 8.32
N ILE A 67 -2.20 -1.49 8.44
CA ILE A 67 -1.13 -1.94 9.33
C ILE A 67 0.27 -1.76 8.72
N THR A 68 0.36 -1.70 7.39
CA THR A 68 1.63 -1.55 6.68
C THR A 68 1.57 -0.33 5.78
N PRO A 69 1.85 0.88 6.30
CA PRO A 69 1.90 2.10 5.51
C PRO A 69 3.13 2.06 4.59
N PHE A 70 2.95 1.57 3.37
CA PHE A 70 4.01 1.48 2.37
C PHE A 70 4.20 2.82 1.67
N CYS A 71 5.46 3.18 1.48
CA CYS A 71 5.85 4.24 0.58
C CYS A 71 5.60 3.81 -0.88
N SER A 72 5.19 4.75 -1.74
CA SER A 72 4.94 4.53 -3.17
C SER A 72 6.08 3.80 -3.90
N CYS A 73 7.32 3.93 -3.42
CA CYS A 73 8.51 3.26 -3.98
C CYS A 73 8.48 1.73 -3.78
N SER A 74 8.00 1.23 -2.64
CA SER A 74 7.91 -0.22 -2.33
C SER A 74 6.64 -0.87 -2.87
N THR A 75 5.74 -0.05 -3.39
CA THR A 75 4.40 -0.42 -3.78
C THR A 75 4.36 -1.16 -5.13
N ILE A 76 5.22 -0.74 -6.06
CA ILE A 76 5.37 -1.32 -7.39
C ILE A 76 5.76 -2.82 -7.35
N PRO A 77 6.81 -3.25 -6.61
CA PRO A 77 7.17 -4.66 -6.55
C PRO A 77 6.09 -5.52 -5.87
N LEU A 78 5.40 -4.97 -4.88
CA LEU A 78 4.29 -5.66 -4.21
C LEU A 78 3.11 -5.88 -5.16
N LEU A 79 2.74 -4.86 -5.94
CA LEU A 79 1.68 -4.94 -6.94
C LEU A 79 2.00 -6.00 -8.01
N ASN A 80 3.23 -6.01 -8.52
CA ASN A 80 3.67 -7.03 -9.48
C ASN A 80 3.62 -8.44 -8.87
N GLY A 81 3.95 -8.58 -7.58
CA GLY A 81 3.79 -9.83 -6.84
C GLY A 81 2.34 -10.29 -6.71
N PHE A 82 1.41 -9.38 -6.44
CA PHE A 82 -0.04 -9.65 -6.35
C PHE A 82 -0.63 -10.05 -7.71
N LEU A 83 -0.24 -9.34 -8.77
CA LEU A 83 -0.68 -9.61 -10.14
C LEU A 83 -0.21 -10.97 -10.64
N LYS A 84 1.07 -11.32 -10.45
CA LYS A 84 1.64 -12.63 -10.81
C LYS A 84 0.96 -13.81 -10.11
N SER A 85 0.11 -13.53 -9.13
CA SER A 85 -0.53 -14.50 -8.26
C SER A 85 -2.02 -14.63 -8.47
N GLY A 86 -2.57 -13.89 -9.44
CA GLY A 86 -4.00 -13.90 -9.75
C GLY A 86 -4.85 -13.11 -8.77
N VAL A 87 -4.28 -12.20 -7.97
CA VAL A 87 -5.08 -11.25 -7.18
C VAL A 87 -5.66 -10.19 -8.12
N SER A 88 -6.96 -9.91 -8.01
CA SER A 88 -7.63 -8.87 -8.82
C SER A 88 -6.97 -7.50 -8.62
N LEU A 89 -6.84 -6.73 -9.71
CA LEU A 89 -6.36 -5.34 -9.66
C LEU A 89 -7.17 -4.48 -8.69
N GLY A 90 -8.48 -4.74 -8.59
CA GLY A 90 -9.36 -4.05 -7.65
C GLY A 90 -8.93 -4.22 -6.19
N VAL A 91 -8.61 -5.45 -5.76
CA VAL A 91 -8.21 -5.71 -4.36
C VAL A 91 -6.90 -5.01 -4.02
N SER A 92 -5.96 -5.01 -4.96
CA SER A 92 -4.69 -4.30 -4.80
C SER A 92 -4.90 -2.79 -4.69
N SER A 93 -5.78 -2.20 -5.51
CA SER A 93 -6.09 -0.77 -5.44
C SER A 93 -6.63 -0.30 -4.08
N VAL A 94 -7.40 -1.16 -3.38
CA VAL A 94 -7.92 -0.86 -2.03
C VAL A 94 -6.82 -0.85 -0.99
N PHE A 95 -5.89 -1.82 -1.09
CA PHE A 95 -4.71 -1.85 -0.23
C PHE A 95 -3.86 -0.58 -0.43
N LEU A 96 -3.64 -0.18 -1.69
CA LEU A 96 -2.89 1.01 -2.07
C LEU A 96 -3.48 2.29 -1.49
N LEU A 97 -4.79 2.47 -1.64
CA LEU A 97 -5.50 3.62 -1.10
C LEU A 97 -5.52 3.61 0.43
N SER A 98 -5.72 2.45 1.06
CA SER A 98 -5.74 2.37 2.52
C SER A 98 -4.41 2.74 3.16
N SER A 99 -3.30 2.49 2.48
CA SER A 99 -1.96 2.56 3.07
C SER A 99 -1.55 3.97 3.52
N PRO A 100 -1.70 5.04 2.72
CA PRO A 100 -1.46 6.40 3.19
C PRO A 100 -2.67 7.00 3.91
N LEU A 101 -3.90 6.60 3.61
CA LEU A 101 -5.08 7.26 4.18
C LEU A 101 -5.40 6.84 5.62
N VAL A 102 -5.03 5.62 6.03
CA VAL A 102 -5.40 5.01 7.33
C VAL A 102 -4.16 4.75 8.19
N ASN A 103 -3.16 5.61 8.07
CA ASN A 103 -1.97 5.53 8.90
C ASN A 103 -2.31 5.93 10.35
N PRO A 104 -1.88 5.16 11.38
CA PRO A 104 -2.04 5.53 12.79
C PRO A 104 -1.55 6.94 13.12
N VAL A 105 -0.49 7.43 12.45
CA VAL A 105 0.02 8.80 12.63
C VAL A 105 -1.02 9.84 12.20
N ILE A 106 -1.63 9.66 11.03
CA ILE A 106 -2.64 10.59 10.49
C ILE A 106 -3.92 10.54 11.33
N LEU A 107 -4.36 9.34 11.72
CA LEU A 107 -5.51 9.18 12.61
C LEU A 107 -5.30 9.87 13.96
N THR A 108 -4.09 9.77 14.53
CA THR A 108 -3.75 10.42 15.80
C THR A 108 -3.77 11.94 15.67
N LEU A 109 -3.19 12.49 14.60
CA LEU A 109 -3.20 13.92 14.33
C LEU A 109 -4.63 14.45 14.13
N LEU A 110 -5.46 13.74 13.37
CA LEU A 110 -6.87 14.06 13.16
C LEU A 110 -7.66 14.02 14.47
N PHE A 111 -7.44 12.98 15.29
CA PHE A 111 -8.08 12.84 16.58
C PHE A 111 -7.72 13.99 17.51
N MET A 112 -6.45 14.41 17.53
CA MET A 112 -5.98 15.50 18.40
C MET A 112 -6.46 16.88 17.94
N SER A 113 -6.63 17.07 16.61
CA SER A 113 -7.04 18.35 16.03
C SER A 113 -8.56 18.55 15.96
N PHE A 114 -9.31 17.53 15.52
CA PHE A 114 -10.76 17.63 15.26
C PHE A 114 -11.62 16.80 16.23
N GLY A 115 -11.00 15.98 17.08
CA GLY A 115 -11.70 15.12 18.04
C GLY A 115 -12.22 13.78 17.47
N PHE A 116 -12.79 12.96 18.36
CA PHE A 116 -13.17 11.57 18.06
C PHE A 116 -14.23 11.42 16.97
N LYS A 117 -15.24 12.31 16.96
CA LYS A 117 -16.36 12.23 16.01
C LYS A 117 -15.88 12.35 14.57
N PHE A 118 -14.96 13.27 14.31
CA PHE A 118 -14.39 13.48 12.97
C PHE A 118 -13.52 12.30 12.52
N SER A 119 -12.73 11.74 13.43
CA SER A 119 -11.86 10.59 13.13
C SER A 119 -12.65 9.37 12.65
N ILE A 120 -13.80 9.08 13.27
CA ILE A 120 -14.66 7.95 12.86
C ILE A 120 -15.25 8.20 11.47
N ILE A 121 -15.79 9.39 11.23
CA ILE A 121 -16.39 9.74 9.93
C ILE A 121 -15.34 9.61 8.81
N TYR A 122 -14.14 10.13 9.04
CA TYR A 122 -13.02 10.02 8.10
C TYR A 122 -12.69 8.55 7.77
N PHE A 123 -12.54 7.71 8.80
CA PHE A 123 -12.27 6.29 8.62
C PHE A 123 -13.37 5.59 7.81
N THR A 124 -14.64 5.84 8.14
CA THR A 124 -15.79 5.24 7.43
C THR A 124 -15.86 5.69 5.97
N VAL A 125 -15.65 6.98 5.70
CA VAL A 125 -15.65 7.51 4.32
C VAL A 125 -14.55 6.86 3.49
N ILE A 126 -13.36 6.73 4.03
CA ILE A 126 -12.22 6.10 3.31
C ILE A 126 -12.46 4.62 3.10
N PHE A 127 -12.97 3.92 4.11
CA PHE A 127 -13.31 2.51 3.99
C PHE A 127 -14.32 2.29 2.85
N ILE A 128 -15.43 3.04 2.85
CA ILE A 128 -16.47 2.92 1.81
C ILE A 128 -15.94 3.33 0.44
N SER A 129 -15.23 4.46 0.34
CA SER A 129 -14.69 4.97 -0.91
C SER A 129 -13.66 4.00 -1.52
N SER A 130 -12.79 3.43 -0.69
CA SER A 130 -11.77 2.49 -1.14
C SER A 130 -12.41 1.17 -1.60
N LEU A 131 -13.38 0.63 -0.84
CA LEU A 131 -14.15 -0.55 -1.27
C LEU A 131 -14.91 -0.30 -2.57
N ALA A 132 -15.61 0.83 -2.68
CA ALA A 132 -16.36 1.19 -3.88
C ALA A 132 -15.43 1.29 -5.10
N PHE A 133 -14.27 1.95 -4.94
CA PHE A 133 -13.27 2.06 -5.99
C PHE A 133 -12.72 0.69 -6.40
N GLY A 134 -12.34 -0.15 -5.44
CA GLY A 134 -11.84 -1.49 -5.72
C GLY A 134 -12.86 -2.40 -6.40
N LEU A 135 -14.14 -2.32 -6.00
CA LEU A 135 -15.21 -3.11 -6.62
C LEU A 135 -15.53 -2.64 -8.04
N LEU A 136 -15.53 -1.31 -8.26
CA LEU A 136 -15.70 -0.73 -9.58
C LEU A 136 -14.57 -1.18 -10.51
N LEU A 137 -13.33 -1.13 -10.02
CA LEU A 137 -12.15 -1.54 -10.76
C LEU A 137 -12.16 -3.05 -11.03
N SER A 138 -12.56 -3.87 -10.06
CA SER A 138 -12.67 -5.33 -10.22
C SER A 138 -13.72 -5.72 -11.28
N LYS A 139 -14.81 -4.96 -11.41
CA LYS A 139 -15.80 -5.14 -12.49
C LYS A 139 -15.30 -4.67 -13.86
N ALA A 140 -14.50 -3.60 -13.90
CA ALA A 140 -13.90 -3.10 -15.14
C ALA A 140 -12.76 -4.01 -15.65
N ASP A 141 -12.00 -4.60 -14.72
CA ASP A 141 -10.86 -5.51 -14.96
C ASP A 141 -11.27 -6.73 -15.80
N GLN A 142 -12.49 -7.25 -15.62
CA GLN A 142 -12.99 -8.39 -16.39
C GLN A 142 -13.21 -8.09 -17.89
N ASN A 143 -13.33 -6.81 -18.29
CA ASN A 143 -13.78 -6.43 -19.63
C ASN A 143 -12.72 -5.77 -20.52
N LEU A 144 -11.61 -5.23 -19.98
CA LEU A 144 -10.74 -4.34 -20.80
C LEU A 144 -9.21 -4.43 -20.59
N PHE A 145 -8.68 -5.05 -19.53
CA PHE A 145 -7.22 -5.05 -19.24
C PHE A 145 -6.53 -6.43 -19.24
N LEU A 146 -7.29 -7.53 -19.40
CA LEU A 146 -6.78 -8.91 -19.45
C LEU A 146 -6.67 -9.49 -20.87
N LYS A 147 -6.51 -8.64 -21.89
CA LYS A 147 -6.15 -9.11 -23.23
C LYS A 147 -4.62 -9.09 -23.37
N ASP A 148 -4.07 -10.28 -23.09
CA ASP A 148 -2.90 -10.91 -23.74
C ASP A 148 -1.50 -10.86 -23.11
N ASP A 149 -1.11 -9.93 -22.22
CA ASP A 149 0.31 -9.87 -21.80
C ASP A 149 0.66 -10.33 -20.37
N PHE A 150 -0.27 -10.33 -19.41
CA PHE A 150 0.03 -10.70 -18.01
C PHE A 150 -0.44 -12.12 -17.60
N LEU A 151 -1.16 -12.81 -18.48
CA LEU A 151 -1.78 -14.12 -18.25
C LEU A 151 -1.05 -15.29 -18.93
N LYS A 152 0.26 -15.17 -19.18
CA LYS A 152 1.12 -16.35 -19.26
C LYS A 152 1.73 -16.62 -17.88
N PRO A 153 1.14 -17.50 -17.06
CA PRO A 153 1.85 -18.05 -15.92
C PRO A 153 3.07 -18.83 -16.44
N LYS A 154 4.26 -18.22 -16.43
CA LYS A 154 5.53 -18.97 -16.41
C LYS A 154 5.73 -19.55 -15.01
N PHE A 155 4.94 -20.56 -14.66
CA PHE A 155 5.34 -21.55 -13.66
C PHE A 155 4.59 -22.86 -13.90
N SER A 156 5.28 -23.80 -14.51
CA SER A 156 4.95 -25.22 -14.54
C SER A 156 5.81 -25.91 -13.49
N PRO A 157 5.28 -26.27 -12.30
CA PRO A 157 5.87 -27.26 -11.44
C PRO A 157 5.09 -28.56 -11.65
N ASN A 158 5.57 -29.40 -12.55
CA ASN A 158 5.43 -30.86 -12.55
C ASN A 158 5.53 -31.37 -13.99
N ASN A 159 6.57 -32.11 -14.31
CA ASN A 159 6.51 -33.58 -14.29
C ASN A 159 7.90 -34.14 -14.68
N PRO A 160 8.11 -35.44 -14.44
CA PRO A 160 8.82 -36.07 -13.32
C PRO A 160 10.36 -36.09 -13.46
#